data_AF-A0A0G1AAB8-F1
#
_entry.id   AF-A0A0G1AAB8-F1
#
_cell.length_a   1.000
_cell.length_b   1.000
_cell.length_c   1.000
_cell.angle_alpha   90.00
_cell.angle_beta   90.00
_cell.angle_gamma   90.00
#
_symmetry.space_group_name_H-M   'P 1'
#
loop_
_entity.id
_entity.type
_entity.pdbx_description
1 polymer ?
#
loop_
_entity_poly.entity_id
_entity_poly.type
_entity_poly.pdbx_seq_one_letter_code
_entity_poly.pdbx_strand_id
1 'polypeptide(L)'
;MPFLFYFPALKKTTPYLKNQFEHKKIKVLIVPGHDSDSPGAEFLGVGEADLTLMTAEFLFELLRNDSRFEVFLTRNKNGYQKEFSSYFQEKKNEIIAFRDSFKNFMNLAFDVGVLKRERGVVHNSVYQDMSVKLYGINKWLNENDVDLVLHLHFNDYPGHGSGPGEYSGFSIYVPEKQLPNSQASLEIAQAVLEKMKKYFAVSDYLQEAGGIIEDQNLIALGANGSLDTPALLIEYGYIYEPQFLSDSLRPLILRELALQTYAGVNQYFNRKVISENGFSTFLLPHIWKEEIKEGNRNGDVLSLQAALIQEGVYPPEGRGIKECSLTGSFRRCTQKAVAAFQEKYQEEILTPLDLISGSGFVGEATLKKLNQLYGK
;
A
#
# COMPACT_ATOMS: atom_id res chain seq x y z
N MET A 1 26.22 -11.04 25.36
CA MET A 1 25.06 -11.84 24.88
C MET A 1 23.91 -11.78 25.90
N PRO A 2 22.95 -10.85 25.80
CA PRO A 2 21.72 -10.95 26.61
C PRO A 2 20.40 -10.74 25.83
N PHE A 3 20.40 -10.71 24.49
CA PHE A 3 19.17 -10.45 23.71
C PHE A 3 18.15 -11.60 23.69
N LEU A 4 18.53 -12.81 24.14
CA LEU A 4 17.79 -14.05 23.89
C LEU A 4 16.68 -14.39 24.92
N PHE A 5 16.47 -13.60 25.97
CA PHE A 5 15.55 -13.97 27.07
C PHE A 5 14.30 -13.10 27.24
N TYR A 6 14.14 -12.01 26.48
CA TYR A 6 13.03 -11.07 26.72
C TYR A 6 11.81 -11.32 25.84
N PHE A 7 11.99 -11.76 24.60
CA PHE A 7 10.89 -12.18 23.74
C PHE A 7 10.95 -13.70 23.55
N PRO A 8 9.81 -14.42 23.49
CA PRO A 8 9.82 -15.81 23.05
C PRO A 8 10.60 -15.91 21.73
N ALA A 9 11.37 -16.99 21.57
CA ALA A 9 12.31 -17.15 20.45
C ALA A 9 11.71 -16.66 19.12
N LEU A 10 12.45 -15.81 18.39
CA LEU A 10 12.07 -15.27 17.08
C LEU A 10 11.55 -16.40 16.16
N LYS A 11 10.23 -16.51 16.00
CA LYS A 11 9.61 -17.59 15.23
C LYS A 11 9.65 -17.32 13.72
N LYS A 12 9.48 -16.06 13.30
CA LYS A 12 9.21 -15.67 11.90
C LYS A 12 10.30 -14.77 11.33
N THR A 13 11.54 -15.26 11.35
CA THR A 13 12.68 -14.56 10.73
C THR A 13 12.60 -14.58 9.20
N THR A 14 13.35 -13.71 8.51
CA THR A 14 13.45 -13.72 7.04
C THR A 14 13.81 -15.10 6.48
N PRO A 15 14.87 -15.80 6.96
CA PRO A 15 15.18 -17.14 6.48
C PRO A 15 14.02 -18.12 6.69
N TYR A 16 13.33 -18.05 7.82
CA TYR A 16 12.14 -18.86 8.08
C TYR A 16 11.07 -18.60 7.03
N LEU A 17 10.66 -17.35 6.83
CA LEU A 17 9.57 -16.97 5.91
C LEU A 17 9.88 -17.39 4.47
N LYS A 18 11.12 -17.14 4.00
CA LYS A 18 11.54 -17.54 2.66
C LYS A 18 11.54 -19.06 2.48
N ASN A 19 11.96 -19.82 3.49
CA ASN A 19 11.92 -21.29 3.46
C ASN A 19 10.47 -21.82 3.50
N GLN A 20 9.58 -21.23 4.29
CA GLN A 20 8.18 -21.65 4.36
C GLN A 20 7.49 -21.53 3.01
N PHE A 21 7.77 -20.47 2.24
CA PHE A 21 7.17 -20.26 0.92
C PHE A 21 7.52 -21.36 -0.11
N GLU A 22 8.59 -22.12 0.11
CA GLU A 22 8.94 -23.25 -0.75
C GLU A 22 8.15 -24.53 -0.42
N HIS A 23 7.61 -24.63 0.79
CA HIS A 23 7.12 -25.90 1.35
C HIS A 23 5.66 -25.85 1.85
N LYS A 24 5.12 -24.67 2.15
CA LYS A 24 3.74 -24.48 2.59
C LYS A 24 3.15 -23.17 2.06
N LYS A 25 1.84 -23.04 2.20
CA LYS A 25 1.18 -21.76 1.96
C LYS A 25 1.58 -20.74 3.02
N ILE A 26 1.78 -19.50 2.61
CA ILE A 26 2.00 -18.38 3.52
C ILE A 26 0.64 -17.85 3.98
N LYS A 27 0.42 -17.82 5.28
CA LYS A 27 -0.79 -17.26 5.88
C LYS A 27 -0.68 -15.75 5.97
N VAL A 28 -1.61 -15.04 5.32
CA VAL A 28 -1.65 -13.57 5.31
C VAL A 28 -2.96 -13.08 5.89
N LEU A 29 -2.90 -12.19 6.88
CA LEU A 29 -4.06 -11.44 7.34
C LEU A 29 -4.07 -10.05 6.71
N ILE A 30 -5.19 -9.67 6.12
CA ILE A 30 -5.46 -8.31 5.63
C ILE A 30 -6.41 -7.63 6.61
N VAL A 31 -6.01 -6.44 7.07
CA VAL A 31 -6.77 -5.62 8.01
C VAL A 31 -7.10 -4.28 7.33
N PRO A 32 -8.29 -4.13 6.74
CA PRO A 32 -8.77 -2.82 6.32
C PRO A 32 -8.97 -1.96 7.57
N GLY A 33 -8.19 -0.88 7.68
CA GLY A 33 -8.27 0.07 8.78
C GLY A 33 -9.66 0.69 8.88
N HIS A 34 -10.01 1.14 10.09
CA HIS A 34 -11.31 1.76 10.37
C HIS A 34 -12.51 0.83 10.16
N ASP A 35 -13.69 1.20 10.66
CA ASP A 35 -14.93 0.45 10.52
C ASP A 35 -16.14 1.38 10.77
N SER A 36 -17.35 0.84 10.82
CA SER A 36 -18.56 1.63 11.07
C SER A 36 -18.58 2.32 12.45
N ASP A 37 -17.84 1.80 13.43
CA ASP A 37 -17.75 2.36 14.78
C ASP A 37 -16.63 3.42 14.87
N SER A 38 -15.61 3.30 14.02
CA SER A 38 -14.48 4.21 13.92
C SER A 38 -14.14 4.46 12.45
N PRO A 39 -14.85 5.37 11.75
CA PRO A 39 -14.82 5.49 10.29
C PRO A 39 -13.52 6.08 9.71
N GLY A 40 -12.68 6.67 10.55
CA GLY A 40 -11.43 7.32 10.12
C GLY A 40 -11.68 8.71 9.56
N ALA A 41 -10.78 9.16 8.68
CA ALA A 41 -10.91 10.45 8.02
C ALA A 41 -12.04 10.47 6.97
N GLU A 42 -12.56 11.66 6.66
CA GLU A 42 -13.52 11.86 5.57
C GLU A 42 -13.18 13.16 4.83
N PHE A 43 -13.20 13.12 3.50
CA PHE A 43 -13.04 14.30 2.67
C PHE A 43 -13.96 14.27 1.45
N LEU A 44 -14.80 15.30 1.30
CA LEU A 44 -15.77 15.45 0.21
C LEU A 44 -16.63 14.19 -0.03
N GLY A 45 -17.09 13.54 1.05
CA GLY A 45 -17.91 12.33 0.99
C GLY A 45 -17.14 11.05 0.68
N VAL A 46 -15.80 11.10 0.61
CA VAL A 46 -14.93 9.93 0.56
C VAL A 46 -14.46 9.62 1.97
N GLY A 47 -14.84 8.46 2.52
CA GLY A 47 -14.41 8.01 3.84
C GLY A 47 -13.21 7.06 3.77
N GLU A 48 -12.32 7.15 4.76
CA GLU A 48 -11.14 6.29 4.88
C GLU A 48 -11.54 4.81 4.97
N ALA A 49 -12.52 4.47 5.82
CA ALA A 49 -13.01 3.10 5.99
C ALA A 49 -13.48 2.43 4.68
N ASP A 50 -13.97 3.22 3.71
CA ASP A 50 -14.41 2.73 2.41
C ASP A 50 -13.22 2.52 1.46
N LEU A 51 -12.26 3.45 1.45
CA LEU A 51 -11.02 3.32 0.67
C LEU A 51 -10.19 2.12 1.13
N THR A 52 -10.02 1.94 2.44
CA THR A 52 -9.29 0.81 3.02
C THR A 52 -9.99 -0.51 2.70
N LEU A 53 -11.32 -0.57 2.83
CA LEU A 53 -12.10 -1.76 2.52
C LEU A 53 -12.00 -2.17 1.06
N MET A 54 -12.21 -1.24 0.13
CA MET A 54 -12.13 -1.54 -1.30
C MET A 54 -10.73 -1.99 -1.71
N THR A 55 -9.69 -1.33 -1.19
CA THR A 55 -8.29 -1.72 -1.45
C THR A 55 -7.99 -3.10 -0.88
N ALA A 56 -8.48 -3.40 0.32
CA ALA A 56 -8.33 -4.70 0.96
C ALA A 56 -9.06 -5.82 0.21
N GLU A 57 -10.26 -5.57 -0.31
CA GLU A 57 -10.98 -6.53 -1.14
C GLU A 57 -10.18 -6.85 -2.42
N PHE A 58 -9.62 -5.85 -3.11
CA PHE A 58 -8.75 -6.11 -4.26
C PHE A 58 -7.49 -6.90 -3.89
N LEU A 59 -6.83 -6.56 -2.79
CA LEU A 59 -5.62 -7.27 -2.33
C LEU A 59 -5.94 -8.72 -1.91
N PHE A 60 -7.08 -8.92 -1.24
CA PHE A 60 -7.59 -10.23 -0.86
C PHE A 60 -7.83 -11.12 -2.09
N GLU A 61 -8.46 -10.56 -3.13
CA GLU A 61 -8.68 -11.24 -4.41
C GLU A 61 -7.38 -11.66 -5.09
N LEU A 62 -6.36 -10.79 -5.09
CA LEU A 62 -5.05 -11.10 -5.67
C LEU A 62 -4.36 -12.24 -4.93
N LEU A 63 -4.27 -12.13 -3.60
CA LEU A 63 -3.58 -13.12 -2.78
C LEU A 63 -4.34 -14.46 -2.77
N ARG A 64 -5.69 -14.47 -2.70
CA ARG A 64 -6.46 -15.73 -2.61
C ARG A 64 -6.41 -16.55 -3.90
N ASN A 65 -6.30 -15.88 -5.06
CA ASN A 65 -6.21 -16.53 -6.37
C ASN A 65 -4.83 -17.11 -6.61
N ASP A 66 -3.85 -16.70 -5.82
CA ASP A 66 -2.53 -17.29 -5.79
C ASP A 66 -2.48 -18.46 -4.79
N SER A 67 -2.40 -19.68 -5.33
CA SER A 67 -2.39 -20.94 -4.57
C SER A 67 -1.33 -21.04 -3.47
N ARG A 68 -0.30 -20.17 -3.50
CA ARG A 68 0.78 -20.09 -2.51
C ARG A 68 0.38 -19.37 -1.23
N PHE A 69 -0.76 -18.70 -1.20
CA PHE A 69 -1.24 -17.99 -0.01
C PHE A 69 -2.49 -18.66 0.57
N GLU A 70 -2.61 -18.53 1.89
CA GLU A 70 -3.84 -18.73 2.64
C GLU A 70 -4.20 -17.37 3.24
N VAL A 71 -5.34 -16.81 2.88
CA VAL A 71 -5.62 -15.38 3.11
C VAL A 71 -6.84 -15.21 4.00
N PHE A 72 -6.69 -14.36 5.01
CA PHE A 72 -7.74 -13.95 5.92
C PHE A 72 -8.01 -12.46 5.74
N LEU A 73 -9.26 -12.06 5.94
CA LEU A 73 -9.71 -10.67 5.88
C LEU A 73 -10.50 -10.38 7.15
N THR A 74 -10.12 -9.36 7.93
CA THR A 74 -10.78 -9.11 9.22
C THR A 74 -12.24 -8.70 9.08
N ARG A 75 -12.54 -7.88 8.06
CA ARG A 75 -13.89 -7.38 7.77
C ARG A 75 -14.14 -7.25 6.27
N ASN A 76 -15.40 -7.39 5.88
CA ASN A 76 -15.88 -7.05 4.55
C ASN A 76 -16.97 -5.96 4.65
N LYS A 77 -17.68 -5.66 3.56
CA LYS A 77 -18.79 -4.70 3.55
C LYS A 77 -19.93 -4.97 4.55
N ASN A 78 -20.05 -6.20 5.06
CA ASN A 78 -21.05 -6.59 6.06
C ASN A 78 -20.51 -6.49 7.51
N GLY A 79 -19.30 -5.95 7.70
CA GLY A 79 -18.63 -5.85 8.99
C GLY A 79 -17.58 -6.94 9.21
N TYR A 80 -17.17 -7.12 10.47
CA TYR A 80 -16.16 -8.12 10.84
C TYR A 80 -16.64 -9.54 10.49
N GLN A 81 -15.75 -10.32 9.89
CA GLN A 81 -16.02 -11.74 9.66
C GLN A 81 -16.25 -12.44 10.99
N LYS A 82 -17.11 -13.47 10.98
CA LYS A 82 -17.57 -14.18 12.19
C LYS A 82 -16.41 -14.63 13.08
N GLU A 83 -15.33 -15.12 12.48
CA GLU A 83 -14.13 -15.52 13.19
C GLU A 83 -13.56 -14.42 14.09
N PHE A 84 -13.44 -13.19 13.59
CA PHE A 84 -12.89 -12.07 14.36
C PHE A 84 -13.92 -11.50 15.32
N SER A 85 -15.18 -11.35 14.91
CA SER A 85 -16.22 -10.80 15.79
C SER A 85 -16.51 -11.71 16.98
N SER A 86 -16.61 -13.04 16.77
CA SER A 86 -16.70 -14.02 17.86
C SER A 86 -15.46 -13.99 18.73
N TYR A 87 -14.25 -13.95 18.14
CA TYR A 87 -13.02 -13.90 18.92
C TYR A 87 -12.95 -12.66 19.82
N PHE A 88 -13.28 -11.46 19.34
CA PHE A 88 -13.27 -10.25 20.15
C PHE A 88 -14.28 -10.30 21.31
N GLN A 89 -15.44 -10.93 21.10
CA GLN A 89 -16.47 -11.06 22.13
C GLN A 89 -16.09 -12.12 23.16
N GLU A 90 -15.79 -13.34 22.71
CA GLU A 90 -15.54 -14.50 23.57
C GLU A 90 -14.22 -14.39 24.32
N LYS A 91 -13.20 -13.78 23.71
CA LYS A 91 -11.85 -13.66 24.27
C LYS A 91 -11.57 -12.29 24.89
N LYS A 92 -12.58 -11.42 25.06
CA LYS A 92 -12.40 -10.03 25.54
C LYS A 92 -11.49 -9.92 26.77
N ASN A 93 -11.76 -10.70 27.81
CA ASN A 93 -10.97 -10.65 29.06
C ASN A 93 -9.54 -11.18 28.87
N GLU A 94 -9.36 -12.23 28.06
CA GLU A 94 -8.03 -12.75 27.72
C GLU A 94 -7.22 -11.74 26.90
N ILE A 95 -7.87 -11.01 25.99
CA ILE A 95 -7.24 -9.94 25.20
C ILE A 95 -6.82 -8.78 26.10
N ILE A 96 -7.65 -8.38 27.07
CA ILE A 96 -7.31 -7.36 28.06
C ILE A 96 -6.09 -7.79 28.88
N ALA A 97 -6.09 -9.02 29.39
CA ALA A 97 -4.96 -9.56 30.16
C ALA A 97 -3.67 -9.63 29.32
N PHE A 98 -3.78 -10.08 28.06
CA PHE A 98 -2.68 -10.10 27.10
C PHE A 98 -2.10 -8.70 26.85
N ARG A 99 -2.95 -7.71 26.56
CA ARG A 99 -2.53 -6.31 26.40
C ARG A 99 -1.77 -5.82 27.62
N ASP A 100 -2.35 -6.01 28.80
CA ASP A 100 -1.81 -5.45 30.04
C ASP A 100 -0.49 -6.13 30.42
N SER A 101 -0.33 -7.44 30.17
CA SER A 101 0.94 -8.14 30.39
C SER A 101 2.06 -7.61 29.50
N PHE A 102 1.81 -7.40 28.20
CA PHE A 102 2.83 -6.87 27.29
C PHE A 102 3.18 -5.41 27.61
N LYS A 103 2.19 -4.58 27.94
CA LYS A 103 2.44 -3.20 28.40
C LYS A 103 3.31 -3.15 29.66
N ASN A 104 2.99 -3.98 30.66
CA ASN A 104 3.75 -4.03 31.91
C ASN A 104 5.18 -4.50 31.68
N PHE A 105 5.36 -5.53 30.85
CA PHE A 105 6.68 -6.03 30.47
C PHE A 105 7.52 -4.98 29.74
N MET A 106 6.94 -4.30 28.75
CA MET A 106 7.63 -3.26 27.99
C MET A 106 8.01 -2.06 28.87
N ASN A 107 7.10 -1.62 29.77
CA ASN A 107 7.41 -0.57 30.74
C ASN A 107 8.58 -0.95 31.65
N LEU A 108 8.58 -2.18 32.19
CA LEU A 108 9.69 -2.68 32.98
C LEU A 108 11.00 -2.67 32.18
N ALA A 109 10.97 -3.13 30.93
CA ALA A 109 12.15 -3.16 30.05
C ALA A 109 12.73 -1.76 29.79
N PHE A 110 11.87 -0.74 29.68
CA PHE A 110 12.30 0.67 29.63
C PHE A 110 12.87 1.15 30.97
N ASP A 111 12.20 0.85 32.08
CA ASP A 111 12.59 1.31 33.41
C ASP A 111 13.95 0.74 33.84
N VAL A 112 14.25 -0.51 33.47
CA VAL A 112 15.55 -1.16 33.73
C VAL A 112 16.60 -0.87 32.66
N GLY A 113 16.28 -0.07 31.64
CA GLY A 113 17.20 0.37 30.59
C GLY A 113 17.60 -0.71 29.57
N VAL A 114 16.86 -1.83 29.50
CA VAL A 114 17.09 -2.89 28.51
C VAL A 114 16.65 -2.43 27.12
N LEU A 115 15.55 -1.68 27.05
CA LEU A 115 15.03 -1.05 25.84
C LEU A 115 15.04 0.47 25.97
N LYS A 116 15.07 1.16 24.82
CA LYS A 116 15.01 2.62 24.75
C LYS A 116 13.69 3.07 24.13
N ARG A 117 13.11 4.11 24.73
CA ARG A 117 11.95 4.81 24.15
C ARG A 117 12.42 5.60 22.94
N GLU A 118 11.88 5.29 21.77
CA GLU A 118 12.15 6.03 20.55
C GLU A 118 11.07 7.10 20.32
N ARG A 119 11.49 8.27 19.79
CA ARG A 119 10.55 9.31 19.36
C ARG A 119 10.13 9.02 17.93
N GLY A 120 8.96 8.41 17.77
CA GLY A 120 8.31 8.21 16.47
C GLY A 120 7.37 9.35 16.08
N VAL A 121 6.60 9.12 15.01
CA VAL A 121 5.48 9.99 14.63
C VAL A 121 4.46 10.03 15.76
N VAL A 122 3.87 11.21 16.00
CA VAL A 122 2.83 11.35 17.03
C VAL A 122 1.52 10.80 16.47
N HIS A 123 1.01 9.76 17.10
CA HIS A 123 -0.27 9.15 16.78
C HIS A 123 -1.36 9.62 17.73
N ASN A 124 -2.59 9.69 17.23
CA ASN A 124 -3.76 9.94 18.09
C ASN A 124 -3.96 8.77 19.06
N SER A 125 -4.34 9.09 20.30
CA SER A 125 -4.69 8.08 21.29
C SER A 125 -5.94 7.31 20.84
N VAL A 126 -5.88 5.98 20.93
CA VAL A 126 -6.96 5.08 20.54
C VAL A 126 -7.93 4.88 21.70
N TYR A 127 -9.24 4.93 21.46
CA TYR A 127 -10.28 4.62 22.46
C TYR A 127 -10.11 3.20 23.03
N GLN A 128 -10.52 2.98 24.29
CA GLN A 128 -10.27 1.70 24.99
C GLN A 128 -10.77 0.46 24.23
N ASP A 129 -11.98 0.50 23.65
CA ASP A 129 -12.53 -0.63 22.91
C ASP A 129 -11.77 -0.92 21.61
N MET A 130 -11.31 0.12 20.91
CA MET A 130 -10.48 -0.05 19.71
C MET A 130 -9.09 -0.59 20.07
N SER A 131 -8.51 -0.13 21.20
CA SER A 131 -7.28 -0.73 21.72
C SER A 131 -7.45 -2.23 21.98
N VAL A 132 -8.57 -2.64 22.59
CA VAL A 132 -8.87 -4.07 22.81
C VAL A 132 -8.97 -4.83 21.49
N LYS A 133 -9.70 -4.33 20.49
CA LYS A 133 -9.79 -4.97 19.16
C LYS A 133 -8.40 -5.12 18.50
N LEU A 134 -7.55 -4.09 18.51
CA LEU A 134 -6.20 -4.15 17.91
C LEU A 134 -5.28 -5.17 18.62
N TYR A 135 -5.26 -5.19 19.96
CA TYR A 135 -4.55 -6.24 20.69
C TYR A 135 -5.18 -7.62 20.49
N GLY A 136 -6.49 -7.68 20.25
CA GLY A 136 -7.21 -8.89 19.88
C GLY A 136 -6.73 -9.46 18.56
N ILE A 137 -6.52 -8.62 17.55
CA ILE A 137 -5.91 -9.02 16.27
C ILE A 137 -4.50 -9.56 16.50
N ASN A 138 -3.65 -8.87 17.27
CA ASN A 138 -2.29 -9.36 17.57
C ASN A 138 -2.30 -10.72 18.27
N LYS A 139 -3.19 -10.90 19.26
CA LYS A 139 -3.34 -12.18 19.96
C LYS A 139 -3.80 -13.28 19.01
N TRP A 140 -4.81 -13.02 18.18
CA TRP A 140 -5.32 -13.99 17.20
C TRP A 140 -4.23 -14.39 16.18
N LEU A 141 -3.44 -13.42 15.69
CA LEU A 141 -2.31 -13.67 14.77
C LEU A 141 -1.29 -14.65 15.38
N ASN A 142 -0.91 -14.41 16.64
CA ASN A 142 0.03 -15.26 17.36
C ASN A 142 -0.54 -16.68 17.60
N GLU A 143 -1.84 -16.80 17.88
CA GLU A 143 -2.51 -18.08 18.14
C GLU A 143 -2.76 -18.92 16.88
N ASN A 144 -2.87 -18.29 15.71
CA ASN A 144 -3.18 -18.96 14.45
C ASN A 144 -1.98 -19.14 13.51
N ASP A 145 -0.78 -18.81 14.00
CA ASP A 145 0.50 -18.91 13.27
C ASP A 145 0.45 -18.21 11.90
N VAL A 146 -0.09 -16.99 11.85
CA VAL A 146 -0.16 -16.19 10.61
C VAL A 146 1.23 -15.67 10.26
N ASP A 147 1.66 -15.78 9.01
CA ASP A 147 3.04 -15.49 8.59
C ASP A 147 3.27 -14.00 8.25
N LEU A 148 2.22 -13.24 7.92
CA LEU A 148 2.28 -11.82 7.59
C LEU A 148 0.94 -11.12 7.89
N VAL A 149 0.98 -9.91 8.44
CA VAL A 149 -0.20 -9.03 8.52
C VAL A 149 0.01 -7.73 7.74
N LEU A 150 -1.00 -7.34 6.98
CA LEU A 150 -1.05 -6.10 6.21
C LEU A 150 -2.21 -5.24 6.72
N HIS A 151 -1.89 -4.13 7.36
CA HIS A 151 -2.83 -3.08 7.75
C HIS A 151 -2.90 -2.03 6.65
N LEU A 152 -4.11 -1.70 6.18
CA LEU A 152 -4.33 -0.78 5.07
C LEU A 152 -5.04 0.47 5.57
N HIS A 153 -4.45 1.64 5.31
CA HIS A 153 -4.92 2.95 5.75
C HIS A 153 -4.79 4.00 4.63
N PHE A 154 -5.45 5.14 4.81
CA PHE A 154 -5.26 6.34 4.01
C PHE A 154 -5.09 7.52 4.95
N ASN A 155 -4.04 8.31 4.71
CA ASN A 155 -3.61 9.35 5.62
C ASN A 155 -4.54 10.56 5.52
N ASP A 156 -4.52 11.37 6.56
CA ASP A 156 -5.11 12.71 6.58
C ASP A 156 -4.22 13.62 7.42
N TYR A 157 -4.10 14.89 7.00
CA TYR A 157 -3.31 15.87 7.73
C TYR A 157 -4.22 16.91 8.36
N PRO A 158 -4.42 16.90 9.69
CA PRO A 158 -5.35 17.79 10.37
C PRO A 158 -5.10 19.28 10.08
N GLY A 159 -6.17 20.08 10.18
CA GLY A 159 -6.07 21.55 10.13
C GLY A 159 -6.24 22.17 8.74
N HIS A 160 -6.63 21.39 7.73
CA HIS A 160 -6.87 21.82 6.35
C HIS A 160 -8.28 22.42 6.10
N GLY A 161 -9.14 22.47 7.13
CA GLY A 161 -10.50 23.00 7.01
C GLY A 161 -11.32 22.20 5.99
N SER A 162 -11.97 22.88 5.03
CA SER A 162 -12.74 22.23 3.95
C SER A 162 -11.96 22.03 2.65
N GLY A 163 -10.73 22.55 2.55
CA GLY A 163 -9.85 22.38 1.39
C GLY A 163 -9.02 21.10 1.51
N PRO A 164 -8.28 20.68 0.47
CA PRO A 164 -7.33 19.58 0.60
C PRO A 164 -6.20 19.96 1.58
N GLY A 165 -5.61 18.97 2.24
CA GLY A 165 -4.41 19.18 3.07
C GLY A 165 -3.15 19.41 2.25
N GLU A 166 -2.03 19.62 2.96
CA GLU A 166 -0.76 20.03 2.38
C GLU A 166 0.05 18.87 1.78
N TYR A 167 -0.11 17.66 2.32
CA TYR A 167 0.76 16.53 2.03
C TYR A 167 0.14 15.54 1.05
N SER A 168 0.98 14.76 0.38
CA SER A 168 0.57 13.77 -0.61
C SER A 168 1.57 12.63 -0.69
N GLY A 169 1.12 11.47 -1.15
CA GLY A 169 1.96 10.30 -1.35
C GLY A 169 1.83 9.26 -0.23
N PHE A 170 2.35 8.06 -0.51
CA PHE A 170 2.21 6.90 0.36
C PHE A 170 3.37 6.76 1.33
N SER A 171 3.12 6.08 2.45
CA SER A 171 4.13 5.70 3.42
C SER A 171 3.86 4.30 3.99
N ILE A 172 4.91 3.62 4.45
CA ILE A 172 4.84 2.27 5.01
C ILE A 172 5.44 2.28 6.41
N TYR A 173 4.60 2.06 7.42
CA TYR A 173 5.05 1.91 8.79
C TYR A 173 5.42 0.45 9.09
N VAL A 174 6.54 0.28 9.79
CA VAL A 174 7.07 -1.02 10.24
C VAL A 174 7.41 -0.96 11.73
N PRO A 175 7.45 -2.11 12.43
CA PRO A 175 7.84 -2.14 13.83
C PRO A 175 9.27 -1.62 14.00
N GLU A 176 9.49 -0.75 14.99
CA GLU A 176 10.83 -0.24 15.32
C GLU A 176 11.80 -1.38 15.62
N LYS A 177 13.07 -1.22 15.24
CA LYS A 177 14.12 -2.26 15.27
C LYS A 177 14.29 -3.03 16.60
N GLN A 178 13.86 -2.48 17.74
CA GLN A 178 13.93 -3.20 19.02
C GLN A 178 12.77 -4.20 19.23
N LEU A 179 11.72 -4.13 18.40
CA LEU A 179 10.59 -5.06 18.42
C LEU A 179 10.93 -6.38 17.69
N PRO A 180 10.37 -7.51 18.16
CA PRO A 180 10.74 -8.84 17.67
C PRO A 180 10.42 -9.07 16.19
N ASN A 181 9.40 -8.42 15.64
CA ASN A 181 8.97 -8.59 14.27
C ASN A 181 9.58 -7.55 13.29
N SER A 182 10.52 -6.72 13.73
CA SER A 182 11.03 -5.56 12.95
C SER A 182 11.77 -5.94 11.67
N GLN A 183 12.80 -6.79 11.74
CA GLN A 183 13.70 -7.08 10.62
C GLN A 183 12.96 -7.64 9.39
N ALA A 184 12.11 -8.66 9.59
CA ALA A 184 11.34 -9.25 8.51
C ALA A 184 10.31 -8.25 7.93
N SER A 185 9.69 -7.44 8.78
CA SER A 185 8.76 -6.39 8.34
C SER A 185 9.45 -5.35 7.48
N LEU A 186 10.64 -4.90 7.87
CA LEU A 186 11.44 -3.94 7.11
C LEU A 186 11.80 -4.46 5.72
N GLU A 187 12.25 -5.71 5.62
CA GLU A 187 12.63 -6.29 4.32
C GLU A 187 11.42 -6.51 3.39
N ILE A 188 10.25 -6.88 3.95
CA ILE A 188 9.00 -6.96 3.19
C ILE A 188 8.57 -5.57 2.73
N ALA A 189 8.63 -4.57 3.62
CA ALA A 189 8.31 -3.18 3.31
C ALA A 189 9.22 -2.60 2.22
N GLN A 190 10.51 -2.92 2.23
CA GLN A 190 11.44 -2.54 1.15
C GLN A 190 10.99 -3.10 -0.20
N ALA A 191 10.59 -4.37 -0.25
CA ALA A 191 10.11 -4.97 -1.49
C ALA A 191 8.80 -4.32 -1.99
N VAL A 192 7.90 -3.95 -1.07
CA VAL A 192 6.66 -3.20 -1.39
C VAL A 192 6.96 -1.78 -1.85
N LEU A 193 7.82 -1.05 -1.16
CA LEU A 193 8.29 0.28 -1.53
C LEU A 193 8.86 0.30 -2.95
N GLU A 194 9.72 -0.67 -3.31
CA GLU A 194 10.32 -0.75 -4.64
C GLU A 194 9.27 -0.90 -5.76
N LYS A 195 8.16 -1.60 -5.51
CA LYS A 195 7.06 -1.73 -6.47
C LYS A 195 6.20 -0.48 -6.52
N MET A 196 5.77 0.02 -5.37
CA MET A 196 4.88 1.17 -5.29
C MET A 196 5.53 2.44 -5.84
N LYS A 197 6.81 2.71 -5.54
CA LYS A 197 7.50 3.93 -5.95
C LYS A 197 7.70 4.08 -7.47
N LYS A 198 7.45 3.00 -8.24
CA LYS A 198 7.43 3.06 -9.72
C LYS A 198 6.21 3.85 -10.24
N TYR A 199 5.10 3.82 -9.50
CA TYR A 199 3.82 4.38 -9.93
C TYR A 199 3.28 5.47 -9.01
N PHE A 200 3.70 5.48 -7.75
CA PHE A 200 3.14 6.37 -6.73
C PHE A 200 4.27 7.15 -6.06
N ALA A 201 3.97 8.39 -5.68
CA ALA A 201 4.92 9.21 -4.93
C ALA A 201 4.96 8.76 -3.48
N VAL A 202 6.17 8.67 -2.93
CA VAL A 202 6.38 8.58 -1.48
C VAL A 202 5.90 9.88 -0.85
N SER A 203 5.32 9.77 0.35
CA SER A 203 4.83 10.89 1.16
C SER A 203 5.86 12.02 1.24
N ASP A 204 5.38 13.25 1.08
CA ASP A 204 6.18 14.44 1.23
C ASP A 204 6.12 15.09 2.61
N TYR A 205 5.40 14.47 3.55
CA TYR A 205 5.50 14.81 4.95
C TYR A 205 6.90 14.47 5.47
N LEU A 206 7.58 15.43 6.11
CA LEU A 206 9.00 15.32 6.46
C LEU A 206 9.32 14.09 7.32
N GLN A 207 8.41 13.70 8.21
CA GLN A 207 8.55 12.54 9.09
C GLN A 207 8.34 11.21 8.37
N GLU A 208 7.73 11.23 7.19
CA GLU A 208 7.52 10.07 6.32
C GLU A 208 8.52 10.02 5.16
N ALA A 209 9.50 10.93 5.16
CA ALA A 209 10.53 11.02 4.14
C ALA A 209 11.29 9.69 4.02
N GLY A 210 11.41 9.17 2.79
CA GLY A 210 12.04 7.88 2.50
C GLY A 210 11.06 6.71 2.41
N GLY A 211 9.81 6.89 2.85
CA GLY A 211 8.68 5.99 2.57
C GLY A 211 8.56 4.77 3.45
N ILE A 212 9.55 4.47 4.30
CA ILE A 212 9.44 3.48 5.37
C ILE A 212 9.72 4.14 6.72
N ILE A 213 8.79 4.00 7.65
CA ILE A 213 8.82 4.64 8.97
C ILE A 213 8.82 3.56 10.04
N GLU A 214 9.82 3.58 10.92
CA GLU A 214 9.86 2.72 12.10
C GLU A 214 8.98 3.30 13.22
N ASP A 215 8.12 2.46 13.82
CA ASP A 215 7.25 2.86 14.92
C ASP A 215 7.21 1.84 16.05
N GLN A 216 7.34 2.33 17.29
CA GLN A 216 7.37 1.51 18.51
C GLN A 216 6.00 1.41 19.21
N ASN A 217 5.06 2.31 18.86
CA ASN A 217 3.84 2.59 19.61
C ASN A 217 2.55 2.14 18.89
N LEU A 218 2.58 1.98 17.57
CA LEU A 218 1.44 1.49 16.79
C LEU A 218 1.09 0.05 17.18
N ILE A 219 -0.09 -0.13 17.79
CA ILE A 219 -0.57 -1.45 18.24
C ILE A 219 -0.64 -2.43 17.06
N ALA A 220 -1.08 -1.97 15.89
CA ALA A 220 -1.13 -2.73 14.65
C ALA A 220 0.22 -3.36 14.24
N LEU A 221 1.34 -2.73 14.62
CA LEU A 221 2.69 -3.20 14.31
C LEU A 221 3.29 -4.06 15.42
N GLY A 222 2.53 -4.33 16.48
CA GLY A 222 3.01 -5.12 17.62
C GLY A 222 3.61 -4.30 18.74
N ALA A 223 3.12 -3.07 18.97
CA ALA A 223 3.53 -2.26 20.13
C ALA A 223 3.62 -3.08 21.42
N ASN A 224 4.60 -2.74 22.24
CA ASN A 224 4.98 -3.49 23.44
C ASN A 224 5.50 -4.91 23.17
N GLY A 225 5.87 -5.22 21.92
CA GLY A 225 6.34 -6.55 21.50
C GLY A 225 5.23 -7.60 21.53
N SER A 226 3.98 -7.18 21.35
CA SER A 226 2.80 -8.04 21.39
C SER A 226 2.59 -8.89 20.14
N LEU A 227 3.44 -8.75 19.12
CA LEU A 227 3.30 -9.45 17.85
C LEU A 227 4.63 -10.08 17.42
N ASP A 228 4.61 -11.38 17.15
CA ASP A 228 5.75 -12.09 16.56
C ASP A 228 5.74 -12.09 15.01
N THR A 229 4.60 -11.72 14.45
CA THR A 229 4.29 -11.77 13.03
C THR A 229 4.80 -10.49 12.35
N PRO A 230 5.53 -10.60 11.21
CA PRO A 230 5.85 -9.44 10.39
C PRO A 230 4.59 -8.63 10.06
N ALA A 231 4.67 -7.32 10.22
CA ALA A 231 3.53 -6.42 10.12
C ALA A 231 3.92 -5.18 9.32
N LEU A 232 3.08 -4.82 8.35
CA LEU A 232 3.14 -3.54 7.66
C LEU A 232 1.84 -2.80 7.93
N LEU A 233 1.93 -1.49 8.13
CA LEU A 233 0.80 -0.57 8.04
C LEU A 233 1.09 0.38 6.87
N ILE A 234 0.27 0.32 5.84
CA ILE A 234 0.47 1.06 4.60
C ILE A 234 -0.55 2.19 4.55
N GLU A 235 -0.05 3.41 4.59
CA GLU A 235 -0.80 4.62 4.23
C GLU A 235 -0.68 4.81 2.72
N TYR A 236 -1.72 4.51 1.96
CA TYR A 236 -1.63 4.47 0.49
C TYR A 236 -1.59 5.85 -0.20
N GLY A 237 -1.75 6.91 0.57
CA GLY A 237 -1.88 8.29 0.11
C GLY A 237 -2.77 9.07 1.07
N TYR A 238 -2.92 10.37 0.81
CA TYR A 238 -3.81 11.22 1.59
C TYR A 238 -5.22 11.23 0.99
N ILE A 239 -6.24 11.15 1.84
CA ILE A 239 -7.65 10.97 1.44
C ILE A 239 -8.15 12.02 0.45
N TYR A 240 -7.60 13.23 0.50
CA TYR A 240 -7.95 14.36 -0.36
C TYR A 240 -7.20 14.40 -1.70
N GLU A 241 -6.34 13.41 -2.00
CA GLU A 241 -5.62 13.38 -3.27
C GLU A 241 -6.58 13.14 -4.46
N PRO A 242 -6.40 13.85 -5.59
CA PRO A 242 -7.39 13.88 -6.68
C PRO A 242 -7.77 12.53 -7.29
N GLN A 243 -6.87 11.55 -7.24
CA GLN A 243 -7.09 10.19 -7.76
C GLN A 243 -8.11 9.41 -6.92
N PHE A 244 -8.29 9.74 -5.63
CA PHE A 244 -9.27 9.10 -4.76
C PHE A 244 -10.63 9.78 -4.81
N LEU A 245 -10.72 11.00 -5.33
CA LEU A 245 -11.98 11.77 -5.34
C LEU A 245 -12.89 11.48 -6.53
N SER A 246 -12.39 10.82 -7.58
CA SER A 246 -13.18 10.51 -8.77
C SER A 246 -13.79 9.11 -8.66
N ASP A 247 -15.11 9.01 -8.70
CA ASP A 247 -15.80 7.71 -8.58
C ASP A 247 -15.44 6.71 -9.69
N SER A 248 -15.13 7.20 -10.89
CA SER A 248 -14.72 6.34 -12.02
C SER A 248 -13.24 5.94 -11.99
N LEU A 249 -12.36 6.79 -11.44
CA LEU A 249 -10.92 6.51 -11.37
C LEU A 249 -10.50 5.82 -10.07
N ARG A 250 -11.20 6.09 -8.96
CA ARG A 250 -10.89 5.56 -7.63
C ARG A 250 -10.76 4.03 -7.66
N PRO A 251 -11.72 3.25 -8.19
CA PRO A 251 -11.57 1.78 -8.22
C PRO A 251 -10.34 1.30 -9.02
N LEU A 252 -9.99 2.00 -10.11
CA LEU A 252 -8.83 1.64 -10.94
C LEU A 252 -7.52 1.86 -10.16
N ILE A 253 -7.41 3.00 -9.47
CA ILE A 253 -6.24 3.36 -8.66
C ILE A 253 -6.11 2.46 -7.44
N LEU A 254 -7.20 2.21 -6.71
CA LEU A 254 -7.17 1.33 -5.54
C LEU A 254 -6.80 -0.10 -5.92
N ARG A 255 -7.25 -0.59 -7.08
CA ARG A 255 -6.84 -1.88 -7.62
C ARG A 255 -5.37 -1.92 -7.98
N GLU A 256 -4.84 -0.84 -8.55
CA GLU A 256 -3.42 -0.71 -8.86
C GLU A 256 -2.56 -0.69 -7.60
N LEU A 257 -2.97 0.05 -6.57
CA LEU A 257 -2.29 0.07 -5.26
C LEU A 257 -2.24 -1.34 -4.66
N ALA A 258 -3.36 -2.07 -4.65
CA ALA A 258 -3.42 -3.46 -4.22
C ALA A 258 -2.49 -4.38 -5.04
N LEU A 259 -2.40 -4.19 -6.35
CA LEU A 259 -1.48 -4.95 -7.21
C LEU A 259 -0.02 -4.69 -6.85
N GLN A 260 0.37 -3.42 -6.65
CA GLN A 260 1.76 -3.10 -6.33
C GLN A 260 2.14 -3.63 -4.93
N THR A 261 1.21 -3.63 -3.97
CA THR A 261 1.39 -4.30 -2.67
C THR A 261 1.59 -5.81 -2.84
N TYR A 262 0.69 -6.49 -3.56
CA TYR A 262 0.82 -7.91 -3.89
C TYR A 262 2.14 -8.24 -4.61
N ALA A 263 2.55 -7.38 -5.55
CA ALA A 263 3.77 -7.55 -6.30
C ALA A 263 5.02 -7.39 -5.44
N GLY A 264 4.98 -6.49 -4.46
CA GLY A 264 6.04 -6.27 -3.49
C GLY A 264 6.20 -7.45 -2.54
N VAL A 265 5.09 -7.93 -2.00
CA VAL A 265 5.06 -9.15 -1.17
C VAL A 265 5.66 -10.33 -1.94
N ASN A 266 5.26 -10.53 -3.20
CA ASN A 266 5.86 -11.58 -4.05
C ASN A 266 7.36 -11.39 -4.35
N GLN A 267 7.80 -10.13 -4.53
CA GLN A 267 9.21 -9.83 -4.74
C GLN A 267 10.05 -10.22 -3.51
N TYR A 268 9.56 -9.97 -2.29
CA TYR A 268 10.25 -10.37 -1.07
C TYR A 268 10.47 -11.89 -1.01
N PHE A 269 9.48 -12.68 -1.43
CA PHE A 269 9.59 -14.13 -1.56
C PHE A 269 10.36 -14.58 -2.81
N ASN A 270 11.18 -13.70 -3.41
CA ASN A 270 12.12 -13.94 -4.50
C ASN A 270 11.50 -14.52 -5.78
N ARG A 271 10.26 -14.14 -6.11
CA ARG A 271 9.63 -14.59 -7.35
C ARG A 271 9.23 -13.43 -8.25
N LYS A 272 9.48 -13.59 -9.55
CA LYS A 272 8.89 -12.72 -10.56
C LYS A 272 7.38 -12.85 -10.45
N VAL A 273 6.70 -11.73 -10.26
CA VAL A 273 5.27 -11.62 -10.55
C VAL A 273 5.15 -11.80 -12.05
N ILE A 274 4.79 -13.01 -12.48
CA ILE A 274 4.42 -13.26 -13.87
C ILE A 274 2.96 -12.85 -13.94
N SER A 275 2.70 -11.62 -14.39
CA SER A 275 1.34 -11.30 -14.82
C SER A 275 1.03 -12.16 -16.04
N GLU A 276 -0.18 -12.72 -16.08
CA GLU A 276 -0.62 -13.59 -17.18
C GLU A 276 -0.48 -12.91 -18.56
N ASN A 277 -0.49 -11.57 -18.58
CA ASN A 277 -0.40 -10.74 -19.79
C ASN A 277 0.98 -10.07 -20.00
N GLY A 278 1.95 -10.29 -19.11
CA GLY A 278 3.31 -9.74 -19.20
C GLY A 278 3.50 -8.28 -18.72
N PHE A 279 2.44 -7.58 -18.31
CA PHE A 279 2.50 -6.21 -17.77
C PHE A 279 2.53 -6.16 -16.24
N SER A 280 3.27 -5.22 -15.66
CA SER A 280 3.40 -5.06 -14.19
C SER A 280 2.31 -4.19 -13.55
N THR A 281 1.18 -3.97 -14.22
CA THR A 281 0.11 -3.03 -13.85
C THR A 281 -1.26 -3.54 -14.33
N PHE A 282 -2.36 -3.24 -13.63
CA PHE A 282 -3.73 -3.54 -14.06
C PHE A 282 -4.27 -2.56 -15.09
N LEU A 283 -3.56 -1.45 -15.28
CA LEU A 283 -3.90 -0.44 -16.27
C LEU A 283 -3.51 -0.87 -17.70
N LEU A 284 -2.88 -2.05 -17.85
CA LEU A 284 -2.49 -2.64 -19.12
C LEU A 284 -2.73 -4.17 -19.11
N PRO A 285 -3.09 -4.81 -20.23
CA PRO A 285 -3.31 -4.20 -21.54
C PRO A 285 -4.54 -3.29 -21.57
N HIS A 286 -4.54 -2.32 -22.48
CA HIS A 286 -5.64 -1.38 -22.67
C HIS A 286 -5.73 -0.99 -24.15
N ILE A 287 -6.96 -0.94 -24.68
CA ILE A 287 -7.22 -0.52 -26.06
C ILE A 287 -7.78 0.90 -26.03
N TRP A 288 -7.01 1.86 -26.55
CA TRP A 288 -7.46 3.24 -26.73
C TRP A 288 -8.20 3.39 -28.06
N LYS A 289 -9.44 3.88 -28.00
CA LYS A 289 -10.32 4.01 -29.17
C LYS A 289 -10.51 5.45 -29.62
N GLU A 290 -10.41 6.38 -28.68
CA GLU A 290 -10.68 7.79 -28.90
C GLU A 290 -9.39 8.61 -28.72
N GLU A 291 -9.32 9.75 -29.40
CA GLU A 291 -8.22 10.70 -29.25
C GLU A 291 -8.13 11.21 -27.81
N ILE A 292 -6.90 11.41 -27.34
CA ILE A 292 -6.64 11.90 -25.99
C ILE A 292 -5.82 13.19 -26.05
N LYS A 293 -6.31 14.21 -25.35
CA LYS A 293 -5.75 15.56 -25.34
C LYS A 293 -5.85 16.21 -23.98
N GLU A 294 -5.20 17.36 -23.87
CA GLU A 294 -5.26 18.21 -22.69
C GLU A 294 -6.70 18.47 -22.24
N GLY A 295 -6.94 18.32 -20.94
CA GLY A 295 -8.26 18.45 -20.32
C GLY A 295 -9.03 17.14 -20.19
N ASN A 296 -8.67 16.07 -20.90
CA ASN A 296 -9.28 14.75 -20.65
C ASN A 296 -8.97 14.25 -19.24
N ARG A 297 -9.97 13.67 -18.56
CA ARG A 297 -9.82 13.01 -17.27
C ARG A 297 -10.66 11.74 -17.20
N ASN A 298 -10.04 10.58 -17.42
CA ASN A 298 -10.72 9.28 -17.49
C ASN A 298 -9.72 8.10 -17.41
N GLY A 299 -10.24 6.88 -17.45
CA GLY A 299 -9.44 5.64 -17.41
C GLY A 299 -8.50 5.47 -18.60
N ASP A 300 -8.82 6.02 -19.77
CA ASP A 300 -7.94 6.00 -20.94
C ASP A 300 -6.65 6.79 -20.69
N VAL A 301 -6.78 7.98 -20.10
CA VAL A 301 -5.63 8.79 -19.68
C VAL A 301 -4.83 8.09 -18.60
N LEU A 302 -5.49 7.42 -17.64
CA LEU A 302 -4.79 6.70 -16.59
C LEU A 302 -3.96 5.54 -17.15
N SER A 303 -4.54 4.78 -18.08
CA SER A 303 -3.84 3.70 -18.79
C SER A 303 -2.72 4.24 -19.66
N LEU A 304 -2.92 5.40 -20.31
CA LEU A 304 -1.88 6.09 -21.07
C LEU A 304 -0.70 6.46 -20.16
N GLN A 305 -0.95 7.03 -18.99
CA GLN A 305 0.10 7.36 -18.01
C GLN A 305 0.89 6.09 -17.61
N ALA A 306 0.20 4.96 -17.40
CA ALA A 306 0.86 3.69 -17.10
C ALA A 306 1.72 3.18 -18.27
N ALA A 307 1.24 3.28 -19.51
CA ALA A 307 2.02 2.93 -20.71
C ALA A 307 3.27 3.81 -20.83
N LEU A 308 3.15 5.12 -20.62
CA LEU A 308 4.28 6.05 -20.67
C LEU A 308 5.33 5.76 -19.57
N ILE A 309 4.91 5.24 -18.41
CA ILE A 309 5.84 4.72 -17.38
C ILE A 309 6.60 3.49 -17.87
N GLN A 310 5.93 2.54 -18.54
CA GLN A 310 6.61 1.37 -19.12
C GLN A 310 7.62 1.78 -20.20
N GLU A 311 7.32 2.85 -20.92
CA GLU A 311 8.19 3.41 -21.95
C GLU A 311 9.38 4.21 -21.39
N GLY A 312 9.39 4.50 -20.08
CA GLY A 312 10.43 5.28 -19.42
C GLY A 312 10.38 6.78 -19.71
N VAL A 313 9.23 7.28 -20.19
CA VAL A 313 9.06 8.71 -20.55
C VAL A 313 8.11 9.46 -19.61
N TYR A 314 7.55 8.77 -18.62
CA TYR A 314 6.74 9.35 -17.55
C TYR A 314 7.28 8.96 -16.17
N PRO A 315 7.51 9.92 -15.25
CA PRO A 315 7.43 11.38 -15.45
C PRO A 315 8.37 11.89 -16.56
N PRO A 316 8.04 13.01 -17.22
CA PRO A 316 8.91 13.60 -18.23
C PRO A 316 10.23 14.07 -17.63
N GLU A 317 11.24 14.22 -18.48
CA GLU A 317 12.59 14.63 -18.08
C GLU A 317 12.59 15.88 -17.18
N GLY A 318 13.38 15.83 -16.10
CA GLY A 318 13.48 16.88 -15.10
C GLY A 318 12.29 16.98 -14.14
N ARG A 319 11.37 15.99 -14.12
CA ARG A 319 10.28 15.89 -13.15
C ARG A 319 10.30 14.58 -12.39
N GLY A 320 9.82 14.62 -11.15
CA GLY A 320 9.60 13.44 -10.31
C GLY A 320 8.13 13.01 -10.29
N ILE A 321 7.88 11.78 -9.81
CA ILE A 321 6.53 11.21 -9.68
C ILE A 321 5.65 12.07 -8.74
N LYS A 322 6.26 12.74 -7.77
CA LYS A 322 5.57 13.71 -6.88
C LYS A 322 4.86 14.83 -7.64
N GLU A 323 5.51 15.37 -8.69
CA GLU A 323 4.91 16.43 -9.51
C GLU A 323 3.98 15.88 -10.60
N CYS A 324 4.19 14.63 -10.98
CA CYS A 324 3.51 13.96 -12.07
C CYS A 324 2.90 12.65 -11.57
N SER A 325 1.91 12.78 -10.68
CA SER A 325 1.18 11.63 -10.12
C SER A 325 0.21 11.02 -11.14
N LEU A 326 -0.04 9.72 -11.00
CA LEU A 326 -1.06 9.00 -11.75
C LEU A 326 -2.45 9.44 -11.27
N THR A 327 -3.05 10.36 -12.01
CA THR A 327 -4.32 11.00 -11.66
C THR A 327 -5.41 10.75 -12.70
N GLY A 328 -5.07 10.08 -13.81
CA GLY A 328 -5.94 9.95 -14.97
C GLY A 328 -6.28 11.31 -15.60
N SER A 329 -5.53 12.37 -15.30
CA SER A 329 -5.75 13.72 -15.84
C SER A 329 -4.67 14.07 -16.87
N PHE A 330 -5.08 14.47 -18.08
CA PHE A 330 -4.17 14.85 -19.14
C PHE A 330 -3.82 16.33 -18.99
N ARG A 331 -2.67 16.57 -18.37
CA ARG A 331 -2.10 17.90 -18.14
C ARG A 331 -0.65 17.93 -18.67
N ARG A 332 0.06 19.01 -18.36
CA ARG A 332 1.45 19.25 -18.80
C ARG A 332 2.42 18.07 -18.64
N CYS A 333 2.36 17.32 -17.54
CA CYS A 333 3.19 16.11 -17.37
C CYS A 333 2.90 15.06 -18.44
N THR A 334 1.62 14.71 -18.61
CA THR A 334 1.17 13.73 -19.61
C THR A 334 1.46 14.22 -21.03
N GLN A 335 1.18 15.49 -21.34
CA GLN A 335 1.45 16.08 -22.65
C GLN A 335 2.93 15.97 -23.05
N LYS A 336 3.84 16.35 -22.14
CA LYS A 336 5.28 16.23 -22.38
C LYS A 336 5.74 14.79 -22.55
N ALA A 337 5.23 13.88 -21.73
CA ALA A 337 5.56 12.46 -21.83
C ALA A 337 5.02 11.85 -23.14
N VAL A 338 3.85 12.28 -23.62
CA VAL A 338 3.34 11.90 -24.94
C VAL A 338 4.26 12.42 -26.04
N ALA A 339 4.72 13.68 -25.98
CA ALA A 339 5.66 14.19 -26.98
C ALA A 339 6.96 13.36 -27.03
N ALA A 340 7.52 13.03 -25.87
CA ALA A 340 8.71 12.17 -25.77
C ALA A 340 8.45 10.74 -26.30
N PHE A 341 7.26 10.17 -26.05
CA PHE A 341 6.86 8.89 -26.65
C PHE A 341 6.79 8.98 -28.17
N GLN A 342 6.24 10.06 -28.72
CA GLN A 342 6.14 10.26 -30.16
C GLN A 342 7.52 10.40 -30.81
N GLU A 343 8.45 11.10 -30.16
CA GLU A 343 9.84 11.21 -30.59
C GLU A 343 10.56 9.86 -30.55
N LYS A 344 10.32 9.04 -29.51
CA LYS A 344 10.84 7.67 -29.41
C LYS A 344 10.40 6.78 -30.56
N TYR A 345 9.19 6.99 -31.10
CA TYR A 345 8.60 6.24 -32.22
C TYR A 345 8.40 7.12 -33.46
N GLN A 346 9.33 8.04 -33.72
CA GLN A 346 9.21 9.06 -34.76
C GLN A 346 8.88 8.49 -36.16
N GLU A 347 9.47 7.35 -36.55
CA GLU A 347 9.29 6.77 -37.88
C GLU A 347 7.85 6.31 -38.13
N GLU A 348 7.17 5.88 -37.07
CA GLU A 348 5.81 5.32 -37.13
C GLU A 348 4.73 6.37 -36.83
N ILE A 349 5.09 7.45 -36.13
CA ILE A 349 4.14 8.47 -35.66
C ILE A 349 4.36 9.83 -36.34
N LEU A 350 5.58 10.35 -36.36
CA LEU A 350 5.88 11.72 -36.78
C LEU A 350 6.15 11.82 -38.28
N THR A 351 7.01 10.95 -38.83
CA THR A 351 7.38 10.96 -40.25
C THR A 351 6.19 10.83 -41.20
N PRO A 352 5.18 9.95 -40.96
CA PRO A 352 4.02 9.85 -41.84
C PRO A 352 3.10 11.08 -41.82
N LEU A 353 3.28 11.97 -40.84
CA LEU A 353 2.50 13.19 -40.65
C LEU A 353 3.31 14.47 -40.96
N ASP A 354 4.52 14.33 -41.53
CA ASP A 354 5.47 15.41 -41.79
C ASP A 354 5.80 16.27 -40.54
N LEU A 355 5.77 15.65 -39.35
CA LEU A 355 6.11 16.31 -38.08
C LEU A 355 7.58 16.11 -37.74
N ILE A 356 8.22 17.18 -37.23
CA ILE A 356 9.64 17.17 -36.81
C ILE A 356 9.83 17.03 -35.30
N SER A 357 8.76 17.12 -34.52
CA SER A 357 8.78 17.01 -33.06
C SER A 357 7.45 16.48 -32.51
N GLY A 358 7.48 15.95 -31.29
CA GLY A 358 6.28 15.45 -30.62
C GLY A 358 5.27 16.56 -30.34
N SER A 359 4.02 16.36 -30.75
CA SER A 359 2.93 17.32 -30.52
C SER A 359 2.36 17.26 -29.10
N GLY A 360 2.55 16.13 -28.40
CA GLY A 360 1.91 15.87 -27.12
C GLY A 360 0.40 15.60 -27.22
N PHE A 361 -0.11 15.40 -28.44
CA PHE A 361 -1.50 15.03 -28.71
C PHE A 361 -1.59 13.56 -29.14
N VAL A 362 -2.50 12.80 -28.53
CA VAL A 362 -2.70 11.37 -28.85
C VAL A 362 -3.76 11.25 -29.94
N GLY A 363 -3.33 11.50 -31.18
CA GLY A 363 -4.12 11.25 -32.39
C GLY A 363 -3.94 9.83 -32.94
N GLU A 364 -4.52 9.57 -34.12
CA GLU A 364 -4.59 8.23 -34.74
C GLU A 364 -3.26 7.47 -34.79
N ALA A 365 -2.18 8.10 -35.25
CA ALA A 365 -0.87 7.44 -35.35
C ALA A 365 -0.31 7.04 -33.97
N THR A 366 -0.47 7.91 -32.96
CA THR A 366 -0.06 7.60 -31.58
C THR A 366 -0.92 6.47 -30.99
N LEU A 367 -2.24 6.52 -31.20
CA LEU A 367 -3.17 5.46 -30.75
C LEU A 367 -2.82 4.11 -31.37
N LYS A 368 -2.55 4.08 -32.68
CA LYS A 368 -2.13 2.87 -33.39
C LYS A 368 -0.88 2.27 -32.76
N LYS A 369 0.12 3.10 -32.44
CA LYS A 369 1.35 2.62 -31.81
C LYS A 369 1.11 2.13 -30.38
N LEU A 370 0.35 2.87 -29.57
CA LEU A 370 -0.01 2.45 -28.22
C LEU A 370 -0.76 1.11 -28.23
N ASN A 371 -1.77 0.96 -29.09
CA ASN A 371 -2.53 -0.28 -29.22
C ASN A 371 -1.69 -1.46 -29.73
N GLN A 372 -0.72 -1.22 -30.62
CA GLN A 372 0.22 -2.25 -31.05
C GLN A 372 1.06 -2.79 -29.88
N LEU A 373 1.49 -1.92 -28.96
CA LEU A 373 2.35 -2.29 -27.84
C LEU A 373 1.54 -2.85 -26.65
N TYR A 374 0.36 -2.29 -26.42
CA TYR A 374 -0.36 -2.43 -25.15
C TYR A 374 -1.85 -2.82 -25.30
N GLY A 375 -2.40 -2.88 -26.51
CA GLY A 375 -3.83 -3.15 -26.76
C GLY A 375 -4.17 -4.62 -26.99
N LYS A 376 -3.62 -5.50 -26.16
CA LYS A 376 -3.84 -6.96 -26.26
C LYS A 376 -5.20 -7.41 -25.75
#